data_AF-A0A5E4LG14-F1
#
_entry.id   AF-A0A5E4LG14-F1
#
_cell.length_a   1.000
_cell.length_b   1.000
_cell.length_c   1.000
_cell.angle_alpha   90.00
_cell.angle_beta   90.00
_cell.angle_gamma   90.00
#
_symmetry.space_group_name_H-M   'P 1'
#
loop_
_entity.id
_entity.type
_entity.pdbx_description
1 polymer ?
#
loop_
_entity_poly.entity_id
_entity_poly.type
_entity_poly.pdbx_seq_one_letter_code
_entity_poly.pdbx_strand_id
1 'polypeptide(L)'
;MKRNFPRRGFLASERGQESAVFEVLIAVIIMSFVLVVGFNALNVLSQKVCEGKLSQNLEQIRSAIEEVVNTKNKGNVYFELPECYSDTGSKLLIVESDSQAQCSAVCGGTVGRCTLLVFSSDKYSENKCLRVSSATTFPDGEPCDPNILEPSGAYELVNWKSSSGISEGTYTLFKVSSLSSERPEICAFKRK
;
A
#
# COMPACT_ATOMS: atom_id res chain seq x y z
N MET A 1 -68.10 39.66 53.44
CA MET A 1 -68.43 39.49 52.00
C MET A 1 -67.34 38.66 51.34
N LYS A 2 -67.75 37.76 50.44
CA LYS A 2 -66.99 36.64 49.84
C LYS A 2 -65.93 37.11 48.82
N ARG A 3 -64.83 36.33 48.77
CA ARG A 3 -63.73 36.39 47.80
C ARG A 3 -64.21 36.11 46.37
N ASN A 4 -63.54 36.70 45.37
CA ASN A 4 -63.40 36.11 44.04
C ASN A 4 -62.06 36.53 43.44
N PHE A 5 -61.09 35.61 43.48
CA PHE A 5 -59.89 35.66 42.65
C PHE A 5 -60.21 34.92 41.34
N PRO A 6 -60.01 35.52 40.16
CA PRO A 6 -60.14 34.79 38.91
C PRO A 6 -59.03 33.73 38.80
N ARG A 7 -59.47 32.50 38.52
CA ARG A 7 -58.62 31.34 38.19
C ARG A 7 -57.88 31.59 36.87
N ARG A 8 -56.65 31.08 36.83
CA ARG A 8 -55.79 30.94 35.65
C ARG A 8 -56.56 30.45 34.42
N GLY A 9 -56.41 31.16 33.31
CA GLY A 9 -56.51 30.60 31.96
C GLY A 9 -55.13 30.63 31.32
N PHE A 10 -54.24 29.69 31.69
CA PHE A 10 -52.96 29.49 31.02
C PHE A 10 -53.25 28.64 29.76
N LEU A 11 -53.75 29.26 28.71
CA LEU A 11 -53.83 28.68 27.37
C LEU A 11 -52.64 29.18 26.56
N ALA A 12 -51.46 28.65 26.86
CA ALA A 12 -50.27 28.85 26.03
C ALA A 12 -49.34 27.64 26.21
N SER A 13 -49.77 26.43 25.82
CA SER A 13 -48.89 25.26 25.89
C SER A 13 -49.32 24.10 24.99
N GLU A 14 -49.61 24.36 23.71
CA GLU A 14 -49.62 23.27 22.72
C GLU A 14 -48.88 23.68 21.42
N ARG A 15 -49.08 24.90 20.90
CA ARG A 15 -48.39 25.35 19.66
C ARG A 15 -46.88 25.64 19.79
N GLY A 16 -46.37 25.93 20.98
CA GLY A 16 -44.93 26.16 21.21
C GLY A 16 -44.12 24.89 21.41
N GLN A 17 -44.77 23.79 21.82
CA GLN A 17 -44.12 22.49 21.99
C GLN A 17 -43.97 21.75 20.65
N GLU A 18 -44.92 21.92 19.71
CA GLU A 18 -44.83 21.33 18.37
C GLU A 18 -43.65 21.88 17.55
N SER A 19 -43.42 23.20 17.58
CA SER A 19 -42.32 23.82 16.84
C SER A 19 -40.94 23.43 17.39
N ALA A 20 -40.81 23.33 18.73
CA ALA A 20 -39.56 22.93 19.37
C ALA A 20 -39.22 21.46 19.08
N VAL A 21 -40.21 20.57 19.07
CA VAL A 21 -40.01 19.15 18.71
C VAL A 21 -39.66 19.00 17.22
N PHE A 22 -40.31 19.77 16.35
CA PHE A 22 -40.00 19.77 14.91
C PHE A 22 -38.58 20.27 14.61
N GLU A 23 -38.16 21.36 15.26
CA GLU A 23 -36.82 21.92 15.11
C GLU A 23 -35.73 20.96 15.59
N VAL A 24 -35.93 20.32 16.75
CA VAL A 24 -35.01 19.29 17.26
C VAL A 24 -34.96 18.08 16.32
N LEU A 25 -36.09 17.66 15.75
CA LEU A 25 -36.13 16.53 14.82
C LEU A 25 -35.36 16.82 13.54
N ILE A 26 -35.51 18.03 12.97
CA ILE A 26 -34.71 18.48 11.83
C ILE A 26 -33.22 18.52 12.20
N ALA A 27 -32.86 19.07 13.36
CA ALA A 27 -31.47 19.14 13.80
C ALA A 27 -30.84 17.74 13.92
N VAL A 28 -31.58 16.75 14.45
CA VAL A 28 -31.12 15.35 14.54
C VAL A 28 -30.95 14.71 13.16
N ILE A 29 -31.88 14.95 12.23
CA ILE A 29 -31.76 14.45 10.84
C ILE A 29 -30.53 15.06 10.17
N ILE A 30 -30.31 16.37 10.29
CA ILE A 30 -29.14 17.03 9.68
C ILE A 30 -27.86 16.52 10.31
N MET A 31 -27.81 16.41 11.65
CA MET A 31 -26.63 15.92 12.36
C MET A 31 -26.30 14.47 11.97
N SER A 32 -27.30 13.59 11.89
CA SER A 32 -27.08 12.20 11.45
C SER A 32 -26.59 12.12 10.01
N PHE A 33 -27.13 12.93 9.10
CA PHE A 33 -26.66 12.99 7.71
C PHE A 33 -25.20 13.46 7.62
N VAL A 34 -24.86 14.53 8.34
CA VAL A 34 -23.48 15.06 8.38
C VAL A 34 -22.51 14.02 8.93
N LEU A 35 -22.90 13.29 9.98
CA LEU A 35 -22.07 12.21 10.53
C LEU A 35 -21.85 11.10 9.49
N VAL A 36 -22.91 10.61 8.83
CA VAL A 36 -22.79 9.55 7.82
C VAL A 36 -21.90 9.97 6.65
N VAL A 37 -22.10 11.18 6.12
CA VAL A 37 -21.27 11.71 5.03
C VAL A 37 -19.83 11.90 5.50
N GLY A 38 -19.63 12.42 6.71
CA GLY A 38 -18.31 12.60 7.32
C GLY A 38 -17.55 11.27 7.46
N PHE A 39 -18.19 10.24 7.99
CA PHE A 39 -17.59 8.91 8.11
C PHE A 39 -17.23 8.30 6.75
N ASN A 40 -18.11 8.43 5.75
CA ASN A 40 -17.81 7.95 4.40
C ASN A 40 -16.61 8.68 3.78
N ALA A 41 -16.54 10.01 3.95
CA ALA A 41 -15.41 10.80 3.48
C ALA A 41 -14.10 10.40 4.16
N LEU A 42 -14.12 10.15 5.48
CA LEU A 42 -12.96 9.67 6.22
C LEU A 42 -12.47 8.31 5.74
N ASN A 43 -13.39 7.38 5.44
CA ASN A 43 -13.03 6.06 4.91
C ASN A 43 -12.33 6.18 3.55
N VAL A 44 -12.86 7.01 2.65
CA VAL A 44 -12.25 7.26 1.33
C VAL A 44 -10.87 7.91 1.49
N LEU A 45 -10.75 8.90 2.38
CA LEU A 45 -9.47 9.57 2.64
C LEU A 45 -8.43 8.59 3.20
N SER A 46 -8.82 7.77 4.17
CA SER A 46 -7.95 6.75 4.76
C SER A 46 -7.44 5.78 3.70
N GLN A 47 -8.32 5.32 2.80
CA GLN A 47 -7.93 4.45 1.69
C GLN A 47 -6.95 5.15 0.73
N LYS A 48 -7.18 6.43 0.41
CA LYS A 48 -6.27 7.19 -0.48
C LYS A 48 -4.89 7.42 0.13
N VAL A 49 -4.82 7.67 1.44
CA VAL A 49 -3.54 7.77 2.16
C VAL A 49 -2.79 6.44 2.09
N CYS A 50 -3.51 5.34 2.26
CA CYS A 50 -2.96 3.99 2.16
C CYS A 50 -2.40 3.66 0.77
N GLU A 51 -3.19 3.88 -0.28
CA GLU A 51 -2.77 3.70 -1.67
C GLU A 51 -1.53 4.56 -1.97
N GLY A 52 -1.50 5.81 -1.48
CA GLY A 52 -0.36 6.71 -1.65
C GLY A 52 0.92 6.21 -0.96
N LYS A 53 0.83 5.79 0.31
CA LYS A 53 1.97 5.22 1.05
C LYS A 53 2.51 3.96 0.39
N LEU A 54 1.62 3.07 -0.03
CA LEU A 54 2.00 1.85 -0.75
C LEU A 54 2.70 2.18 -2.06
N SER A 55 2.12 3.06 -2.89
CA SER A 55 2.72 3.46 -4.16
C SER A 55 4.11 4.08 -3.98
N GLN A 56 4.29 4.87 -2.92
CA GLN A 56 5.59 5.42 -2.54
C GLN A 56 6.59 4.31 -2.15
N ASN A 57 6.18 3.33 -1.34
CA ASN A 57 7.03 2.19 -0.97
C ASN A 57 7.42 1.36 -2.20
N LEU A 58 6.48 1.09 -3.10
CA LEU A 58 6.74 0.37 -4.36
C LEU A 58 7.73 1.13 -5.24
N GLU A 59 7.63 2.45 -5.33
CA GLU A 59 8.56 3.27 -6.11
C GLU A 59 9.97 3.27 -5.49
N GLN A 60 10.08 3.25 -4.16
CA GLN A 60 11.37 3.12 -3.46
C GLN A 60 12.02 1.75 -3.72
N ILE A 61 11.25 0.67 -3.62
CA ILE A 61 11.72 -0.69 -3.93
C ILE A 61 12.21 -0.77 -5.37
N ARG A 62 11.38 -0.30 -6.32
CA ARG A 62 11.73 -0.21 -7.73
C ARG A 62 13.04 0.54 -7.94
N SER A 63 13.14 1.75 -7.38
CA SER A 63 14.29 2.62 -7.57
C SER A 63 15.57 1.97 -7.04
N ALA A 64 15.49 1.31 -5.90
CA ALA A 64 16.63 0.61 -5.32
C ALA A 64 17.05 -0.63 -6.14
N ILE A 65 16.09 -1.40 -6.67
CA ILE A 65 16.41 -2.50 -7.59
C ILE A 65 17.13 -1.94 -8.83
N GLU A 66 16.56 -0.92 -9.46
CA GLU A 66 17.12 -0.30 -10.68
C GLU A 66 18.51 0.30 -10.42
N GLU A 67 18.71 0.93 -9.26
CA GLU A 67 20.00 1.50 -8.87
C GLU A 67 21.06 0.42 -8.63
N VAL A 68 20.69 -0.70 -7.98
CA VAL A 68 21.60 -1.82 -7.74
C VAL A 68 21.96 -2.56 -9.03
N VAL A 69 21.06 -2.64 -10.00
CA VAL A 69 21.39 -3.24 -11.29
C VAL A 69 22.34 -2.36 -12.09
N ASN A 70 22.08 -1.05 -12.13
CA ASN A 70 22.71 -0.15 -13.09
C ASN A 70 23.95 0.57 -12.56
N THR A 71 24.02 0.89 -11.26
CA THR A 71 24.99 1.85 -10.74
C THR A 71 25.72 1.40 -9.48
N LYS A 72 25.02 0.76 -8.53
CA LYS A 72 25.58 0.39 -7.22
C LYS A 72 25.70 -1.12 -7.05
N ASN A 73 26.73 -1.60 -6.36
CA ASN A 73 26.82 -3.03 -6.02
C ASN A 73 25.91 -3.42 -4.84
N LYS A 74 25.45 -2.44 -4.03
CA LYS A 74 24.65 -2.68 -2.83
C LYS A 74 23.61 -1.57 -2.62
N GLY A 75 22.41 -1.93 -2.17
CA GLY A 75 21.34 -1.01 -1.82
C GLY A 75 20.50 -1.55 -0.67
N ASN A 76 19.97 -0.66 0.18
CA ASN A 76 19.06 -1.04 1.25
C ASN A 76 17.65 -0.58 0.90
N VAL A 77 16.68 -1.42 1.23
CA VAL A 77 15.26 -1.19 0.96
C VAL A 77 14.47 -1.51 2.20
N TYR A 78 13.51 -0.66 2.52
CA TYR A 78 12.54 -0.93 3.57
C TYR A 78 11.18 -1.09 2.92
N PHE A 79 10.51 -2.19 3.22
CA PHE A 79 9.14 -2.44 2.77
C PHE A 79 8.24 -2.58 3.99
N GLU A 80 7.23 -1.72 4.02
CA GLU A 80 6.16 -1.71 5.02
C GLU A 80 4.82 -1.77 4.27
N LEU A 81 3.97 -2.70 4.68
CA LEU A 81 2.60 -2.83 4.21
C LEU A 81 1.73 -1.90 5.08
N PRO A 82 1.01 -0.94 4.47
CA PRO A 82 0.11 -0.10 5.25
C PRO A 82 -1.02 -0.93 5.89
N GLU A 83 -1.42 -0.58 7.12
CA GLU A 83 -2.39 -1.31 7.97
C GLU A 83 -3.76 -1.62 7.32
N CYS A 84 -4.12 -0.91 6.25
CA CYS A 84 -5.32 -1.14 5.47
C CYS A 84 -5.29 -2.39 4.59
N TYR A 85 -4.11 -3.01 4.44
CA TYR A 85 -3.90 -4.26 3.73
C TYR A 85 -3.48 -5.34 4.71
N SER A 86 -3.99 -6.55 4.52
CA SER A 86 -3.63 -7.70 5.37
C SER A 86 -2.47 -8.48 4.77
N ASP A 87 -1.56 -8.95 5.63
CA ASP A 87 -0.43 -9.79 5.20
C ASP A 87 -0.88 -11.09 4.52
N THR A 88 -2.03 -11.62 4.92
CA THR A 88 -2.57 -12.88 4.39
C THR A 88 -3.26 -12.73 3.03
N GLY A 89 -3.77 -11.53 2.73
CA GLY A 89 -4.50 -11.23 1.48
C GLY A 89 -3.69 -10.43 0.46
N SER A 90 -2.50 -9.96 0.85
CA SER A 90 -1.68 -9.07 0.02
C SER A 90 -0.38 -9.75 -0.39
N LYS A 91 0.04 -9.53 -1.63
CA LYS A 91 1.27 -10.09 -2.18
C LYS A 91 2.00 -9.05 -2.98
N LEU A 92 3.32 -8.98 -2.78
CA LEU A 92 4.24 -8.23 -3.59
C LEU A 92 5.14 -9.22 -4.34
N LEU A 93 5.15 -9.16 -5.67
CA LEU A 93 5.84 -10.13 -6.52
C LEU A 93 6.61 -9.43 -7.63
N ILE A 94 7.74 -10.02 -8.03
CA ILE A 94 8.41 -9.65 -9.28
C ILE A 94 8.01 -10.66 -10.35
N VAL A 95 7.35 -10.18 -11.41
CA VAL A 95 6.78 -11.01 -12.48
C VAL A 95 7.36 -10.58 -13.83
N GLU A 96 7.72 -11.56 -14.65
CA GLU A 96 8.05 -11.32 -16.06
C GLU A 96 6.78 -11.44 -16.90
N SER A 97 6.59 -10.46 -17.80
CA SER A 97 5.47 -10.44 -18.74
C SER A 97 5.99 -10.41 -20.16
N ASP A 98 5.50 -11.34 -20.97
CA ASP A 98 5.70 -11.40 -22.42
C ASP A 98 4.54 -10.71 -23.19
N SER A 99 3.58 -10.12 -22.46
CA SER A 99 2.46 -9.40 -23.07
C SER A 99 2.89 -7.99 -23.45
N GLN A 100 3.03 -7.74 -24.76
CA GLN A 100 3.32 -6.41 -25.28
C GLN A 100 2.29 -5.37 -24.82
N ALA A 101 0.99 -5.73 -24.77
CA ALA A 101 -0.05 -4.81 -24.32
C ALA A 101 0.16 -4.37 -22.86
N GLN A 102 0.49 -5.32 -21.98
CA GLN A 102 0.74 -5.04 -20.56
C GLN A 102 2.03 -4.25 -20.36
N CYS A 103 3.10 -4.62 -21.08
CA CYS A 103 4.38 -3.92 -21.01
C CYS A 103 4.27 -2.49 -21.56
N SER A 104 3.59 -2.28 -22.68
CA SER A 104 3.34 -0.94 -23.22
C SER A 104 2.51 -0.08 -22.27
N ALA A 105 1.53 -0.65 -21.57
CA ALA A 105 0.67 0.09 -20.65
C ALA A 105 1.42 0.52 -19.37
N VAL A 106 2.27 -0.34 -18.81
CA VAL A 106 2.93 -0.09 -17.51
C VAL A 106 4.32 0.52 -17.66
N CYS A 107 5.12 0.03 -18.61
CA CYS A 107 6.49 0.48 -18.85
C CYS A 107 6.61 1.60 -19.89
N GLY A 108 5.58 1.78 -20.73
CA GLY A 108 5.63 2.64 -21.91
C GLY A 108 6.42 2.03 -23.07
N GLY A 109 6.20 2.57 -24.27
CA GLY A 109 6.88 2.11 -25.51
C GLY A 109 6.34 0.79 -26.06
N THR A 110 7.00 0.24 -27.09
CA THR A 110 6.64 -1.02 -27.75
C THR A 110 7.58 -2.14 -27.33
N VAL A 111 7.56 -2.48 -26.04
CA VAL A 111 8.43 -3.53 -25.48
C VAL A 111 7.66 -4.84 -25.45
N GLY A 112 8.21 -5.89 -26.08
CA GLY A 112 7.59 -7.22 -26.11
C GLY A 112 7.75 -8.03 -24.82
N ARG A 113 8.72 -7.68 -23.96
CA ARG A 113 8.99 -8.32 -22.67
C ARG A 113 9.37 -7.30 -21.62
N CYS A 114 8.84 -7.43 -20.41
CA CYS A 114 9.16 -6.53 -19.31
C CYS A 114 9.13 -7.27 -17.97
N THR A 115 9.84 -6.71 -16.99
CA THR A 115 9.77 -7.16 -15.60
C THR A 115 8.94 -6.16 -14.81
N LEU A 116 7.97 -6.65 -14.05
CA LEU A 116 7.02 -5.85 -13.30
C LEU A 116 7.13 -6.16 -11.81
N LEU A 117 7.09 -5.13 -10.98
CA LEU A 117 6.82 -5.24 -9.56
C LEU A 117 5.31 -5.11 -9.36
N VAL A 118 4.68 -6.20 -8.95
CA VAL A 118 3.22 -6.34 -8.86
C VAL A 118 2.83 -6.43 -7.40
N PHE A 119 2.07 -5.45 -6.93
CA PHE A 119 1.32 -5.55 -5.69
C PHE A 119 -0.12 -5.93 -5.98
N SER A 120 -0.64 -6.91 -5.25
CA SER A 120 -2.03 -7.35 -5.37
C SER A 120 -2.62 -7.61 -3.98
N SER A 121 -3.84 -7.11 -3.78
CA SER A 121 -4.69 -7.36 -2.60
C SER A 121 -6.15 -7.48 -3.05
N ASP A 122 -7.05 -7.84 -2.15
CA ASP A 122 -8.49 -7.98 -2.45
C ASP A 122 -9.15 -6.69 -2.98
N LYS A 123 -8.60 -5.52 -2.62
CA LYS A 123 -9.21 -4.21 -2.92
C LYS A 123 -8.41 -3.35 -3.89
N TYR A 124 -7.13 -3.65 -4.06
CA TYR A 124 -6.21 -2.79 -4.78
C TYR A 124 -5.08 -3.60 -5.41
N SER A 125 -4.73 -3.25 -6.64
CA SER A 125 -3.55 -3.76 -7.32
C SER A 125 -2.82 -2.61 -8.01
N GLU A 126 -1.49 -2.68 -7.96
CA GLU A 126 -0.63 -1.70 -8.61
C GLU A 126 0.58 -2.41 -9.21
N ASN A 127 0.93 -2.01 -10.44
CA ASN A 127 2.08 -2.53 -11.16
C ASN A 127 3.08 -1.40 -11.37
N LYS A 128 4.34 -1.62 -10.99
CA LYS A 128 5.46 -0.75 -11.35
C LYS A 128 6.35 -1.45 -12.36
N CYS A 129 6.75 -0.73 -13.40
CA CYS A 129 7.73 -1.24 -14.34
C CYS A 129 9.12 -1.27 -13.69
N LEU A 130 9.85 -2.39 -13.76
CA LEU A 130 11.25 -2.43 -13.40
C LEU A 130 12.09 -2.25 -14.67
N ARG A 131 12.87 -1.16 -14.75
CA ARG A 131 13.82 -0.89 -15.84
C ARG A 131 15.12 -1.67 -15.66
N VAL A 132 14.96 -2.98 -15.60
CA VAL A 132 16.04 -3.95 -15.53
C VAL A 132 15.95 -4.86 -16.75
N SER A 133 17.05 -5.53 -17.09
CA SER A 133 17.01 -6.55 -18.15
C SER A 133 16.01 -7.63 -17.75
N SER A 134 15.18 -8.12 -18.68
CA SER A 134 14.32 -9.27 -18.42
C SER A 134 15.12 -10.53 -18.06
N ALA A 135 16.41 -10.55 -18.36
CA ALA A 135 17.33 -11.62 -17.98
C ALA A 135 17.84 -11.51 -16.52
N THR A 136 17.43 -10.49 -15.76
CA THR A 136 17.83 -10.29 -14.35
C THR A 136 17.25 -11.39 -13.47
N THR A 137 18.08 -12.07 -12.69
CA THR A 137 17.67 -13.17 -11.82
C THR A 137 17.80 -12.80 -10.33
N PHE A 138 17.00 -13.45 -9.50
CA PHE A 138 17.04 -13.36 -8.04
C PHE A 138 17.25 -14.78 -7.51
N PRO A 139 18.51 -15.22 -7.30
CA PRO A 139 18.81 -16.59 -6.94
C PRO A 139 18.66 -16.86 -5.43
N ASP A 140 18.41 -18.13 -5.11
CA ASP A 140 18.13 -18.62 -3.74
C ASP A 140 19.30 -19.37 -3.10
N GLY A 141 20.47 -19.31 -3.75
CA GLY A 141 21.68 -20.00 -3.35
C GLY A 141 22.91 -19.33 -3.95
N GLU A 142 23.94 -20.11 -4.27
CA GLU A 142 25.15 -19.57 -4.90
C GLU A 142 24.79 -18.76 -6.17
N PRO A 143 25.36 -17.55 -6.34
CA PRO A 143 26.49 -16.97 -5.62
C PRO A 143 26.14 -16.10 -4.39
N CYS A 144 24.90 -16.14 -3.90
CA CYS A 144 24.41 -15.30 -2.81
C CYS A 144 24.73 -15.88 -1.42
N ASP A 145 25.90 -15.54 -0.86
CA ASP A 145 26.25 -15.92 0.52
C ASP A 145 25.81 -14.83 1.54
N PRO A 146 24.87 -15.08 2.47
CA PRO A 146 24.48 -14.09 3.47
C PRO A 146 25.61 -13.64 4.40
N ASN A 147 26.74 -14.36 4.46
CA ASN A 147 27.90 -13.99 5.27
C ASN A 147 28.70 -12.80 4.71
N ILE A 148 28.44 -12.38 3.46
CA ILE A 148 29.05 -11.16 2.91
C ILE A 148 28.48 -9.87 3.51
N LEU A 149 27.40 -9.96 4.30
CA LEU A 149 26.78 -8.84 4.98
C LEU A 149 27.15 -8.80 6.48
N GLU A 150 27.45 -7.60 6.96
CA GLU A 150 27.69 -7.35 8.38
C GLU A 150 26.42 -6.87 9.09
N PRO A 151 26.11 -7.39 10.30
CA PRO A 151 26.79 -8.50 10.98
C PRO A 151 26.43 -9.86 10.37
N SER A 152 27.41 -10.76 10.28
CA SER A 152 27.22 -12.12 9.78
C SER A 152 26.14 -12.86 10.60
N GLY A 153 25.23 -13.54 9.91
CA GLY A 153 24.12 -14.30 10.51
C GLY A 153 22.84 -13.51 10.79
N ALA A 154 22.86 -12.17 10.71
CA ALA A 154 21.68 -11.32 10.89
C ALA A 154 20.76 -11.24 9.66
N TYR A 155 21.20 -11.82 8.55
CA TYR A 155 20.48 -11.79 7.28
C TYR A 155 20.09 -13.19 6.83
N GLU A 156 18.96 -13.29 6.13
CA GLU A 156 18.52 -14.48 5.41
C GLU A 156 18.34 -14.16 3.93
N LEU A 157 18.70 -15.09 3.06
CA LEU A 157 18.50 -14.95 1.62
C LEU A 157 17.02 -15.18 1.29
N VAL A 158 16.42 -14.30 0.50
CA VAL A 158 15.01 -14.37 0.12
C VAL A 158 14.85 -14.30 -1.39
N ASN A 159 14.04 -15.21 -1.92
CA ASN A 159 13.65 -15.19 -3.32
C ASN A 159 12.52 -14.19 -3.59
N TRP A 160 12.83 -13.08 -4.27
CA TRP A 160 11.82 -12.08 -4.66
C TRP A 160 10.95 -12.47 -5.87
N LYS A 161 11.31 -13.55 -6.59
CA LYS A 161 10.49 -14.18 -7.64
C LYS A 161 9.69 -15.40 -7.15
N SER A 162 9.83 -15.80 -5.88
CA SER A 162 9.05 -16.92 -5.33
C SER A 162 7.56 -16.60 -5.25
N SER A 163 6.73 -17.64 -5.28
CA SER A 163 5.27 -17.53 -5.17
C SER A 163 4.78 -17.08 -3.78
N SER A 164 5.64 -17.14 -2.75
CA SER A 164 5.37 -16.61 -1.41
C SER A 164 5.39 -15.09 -1.36
N GLY A 165 6.00 -14.42 -2.34
CA GLY A 165 6.09 -12.97 -2.39
C GLY A 165 7.11 -12.36 -1.42
N ILE A 166 7.24 -11.05 -1.54
CA ILE A 166 8.09 -10.21 -0.70
C ILE A 166 7.27 -9.84 0.55
N SER A 167 7.76 -10.26 1.72
CA SER A 167 7.15 -9.93 3.01
C SER A 167 7.65 -8.59 3.54
N GLU A 168 6.99 -8.03 4.54
CA GLU A 168 7.46 -6.81 5.18
C GLU A 168 8.84 -6.99 5.82
N GLY A 169 9.64 -5.93 5.80
CA GLY A 169 10.91 -5.87 6.51
C GLY A 169 11.97 -5.00 5.83
N THR A 170 13.18 -5.10 6.38
CA THR A 170 14.35 -4.43 5.83
C THR A 170 15.15 -5.40 4.98
N TYR A 171 15.46 -4.99 3.77
CA TYR A 171 16.19 -5.77 2.78
C TYR A 171 17.49 -5.09 2.38
N THR A 172 18.48 -5.91 2.08
CA THR A 172 19.74 -5.50 1.48
C THR A 172 19.88 -6.22 0.14
N LEU A 173 19.88 -5.44 -0.93
CA LEU A 173 20.10 -5.90 -2.29
C LEU A 173 21.58 -5.83 -2.61
N PHE A 174 22.11 -6.89 -3.19
CA PHE A 174 23.51 -6.96 -3.60
C PHE A 174 23.61 -7.52 -5.02
N LYS A 175 24.27 -6.80 -5.91
CA LYS A 175 24.53 -7.25 -7.27
C LYS A 175 25.74 -8.16 -7.29
N VAL A 176 25.56 -9.37 -7.77
CA VAL A 176 26.68 -10.28 -8.04
C VAL A 176 27.02 -10.23 -9.51
N SER A 177 28.27 -9.87 -9.79
CA SER A 177 28.81 -9.89 -11.15
C SER A 177 29.55 -11.19 -11.32
N SER A 178 28.99 -12.14 -12.07
CA SER A 178 29.74 -13.33 -12.48
C SER A 178 30.52 -13.01 -13.77
N LEU A 179 31.79 -13.39 -13.81
CA LEU A 179 32.61 -13.31 -15.03
C LEU A 179 32.09 -14.22 -16.16
N SER A 180 31.25 -15.20 -15.84
CA SER A 180 30.68 -16.17 -16.80
C SER A 180 29.23 -15.89 -17.19
N SER A 181 28.56 -14.92 -16.54
CA SER A 181 27.17 -14.58 -16.80
C SER A 181 27.06 -13.13 -17.27
N GLU A 182 26.58 -12.91 -18.50
CA GLU A 182 26.18 -11.58 -18.99
C GLU A 182 24.90 -11.05 -18.31
N ARG A 183 24.28 -11.85 -17.43
CA ARG A 183 23.00 -11.53 -16.80
C ARG A 183 23.22 -10.98 -15.40
N PRO A 184 22.64 -9.82 -15.05
CA PRO A 184 22.76 -9.30 -13.70
C PRO A 184 22.00 -10.21 -12.72
N GLU A 185 22.69 -10.65 -11.68
CA GLU A 185 22.10 -11.42 -10.59
C GLU A 185 22.00 -10.53 -9.35
N ILE A 186 20.82 -10.47 -8.73
CA ILE A 186 20.58 -9.68 -7.53
C ILE A 186 20.25 -10.61 -6.37
N CYS A 187 21.11 -10.61 -5.37
CA CYS A 187 20.85 -11.26 -4.09
C CYS A 187 20.02 -10.32 -3.22
N ALA A 188 18.87 -10.80 -2.73
CA ALA A 188 18.03 -10.05 -1.82
C ALA A 188 18.09 -10.68 -0.42
N PHE A 189 18.64 -9.94 0.54
CA PHE A 189 18.82 -10.42 1.90
C PHE A 189 17.86 -9.70 2.85
N LYS A 190 16.99 -10.44 3.55
CA LYS A 190 16.12 -9.89 4.59
C LYS A 190 16.85 -9.86 5.92
N ARG A 191 16.71 -8.78 6.67
CA ARG A 191 17.17 -8.70 8.05
C ARG A 191 16.21 -9.47 8.96
N LYS A 192 16.75 -10.38 9.77
CA LYS A 192 16.01 -11.14 10.79
C LYS A 192 15.56 -10.24 11.95
#